data_AF-A0A560T2P1-F1
#
_entry.id   AF-A0A560T2P1-F1
#
_cell.length_a   1.000
_cell.length_b   1.000
_cell.length_c   1.000
_cell.angle_alpha   90.00
_cell.angle_beta   90.00
_cell.angle_gamma   90.00
#
_symmetry.space_group_name_H-M   'P 1'
#
loop_
_entity.id
_entity.type
_entity.pdbx_description
1 polymer ?
#
loop_
_entity_poly.entity_id
_entity_poly.type
_entity_poly.pdbx_seq_one_letter_code
_entity_poly.pdbx_strand_id
1 'polypeptide(L)'
;MFNASLIKPLAFALLVAAAVPAHADWYLDNESSRLSFVTTKNTEIAEVHRFLVLHGKVDSKGAAQLEVELESVNSGIPLRDERMRNQLFEIKTFPEALISAQINLQPINDLAPGAQLELRLPLSVTLHGKTQTYSAELLATRLDDRRFQVVTLEPVVLHAEDFDLAPGVAVLRKAAGLKSISLSVPVGAVLIFTAR
;
A
#
# COMPACT_ATOMS: atom_id res chain seq x y z
N MET A 1 62.02 -54.63 9.50
CA MET A 1 61.71 -53.98 10.78
C MET A 1 61.00 -52.67 10.49
N PHE A 2 59.84 -52.49 11.10
CA PHE A 2 58.95 -51.34 11.01
C PHE A 2 59.63 -50.01 11.32
N ASN A 3 59.23 -48.92 10.65
CA ASN A 3 58.52 -47.86 11.37
C ASN A 3 57.84 -46.84 10.44
N ALA A 4 56.68 -46.43 10.92
CA ALA A 4 55.63 -45.69 10.24
C ALA A 4 55.95 -44.20 10.02
N SER A 5 55.51 -43.72 8.86
CA SER A 5 54.73 -42.50 8.62
C SER A 5 54.59 -41.49 9.78
N LEU A 6 54.91 -40.21 9.50
CA LEU A 6 54.16 -39.10 10.08
C LEU A 6 53.79 -38.09 8.97
N ILE A 7 52.56 -38.21 8.54
CA ILE A 7 51.85 -37.39 7.55
C ILE A 7 51.79 -35.95 8.06
N LYS A 8 52.22 -34.98 7.24
CA LYS A 8 51.92 -33.56 7.45
C LYS A 8 50.42 -33.35 7.31
N PRO A 9 49.69 -32.83 8.32
CA PRO A 9 48.28 -32.51 8.14
C PRO A 9 48.21 -31.22 7.29
N LEU A 10 47.83 -31.40 6.02
CA LEU A 10 47.43 -30.32 5.14
C LEU A 10 46.12 -29.74 5.71
N ALA A 11 46.14 -28.44 5.97
CA ALA A 11 44.99 -27.67 6.43
C ALA A 11 43.81 -27.81 5.45
N PHE A 12 42.64 -28.17 5.96
CA PHE A 12 41.36 -27.93 5.28
C PHE A 12 40.39 -27.37 6.31
N ALA A 13 40.47 -26.06 6.53
CA ALA A 13 39.46 -25.33 7.28
C ALA A 13 38.19 -25.26 6.41
N LEU A 14 37.19 -26.08 6.75
CA LEU A 14 35.89 -26.07 6.10
C LEU A 14 35.15 -24.79 6.52
N LEU A 15 35.24 -23.73 5.70
CA LEU A 15 34.35 -22.58 5.82
C LEU A 15 32.93 -23.04 5.41
N VAL A 16 32.14 -23.51 6.38
CA VAL A 16 30.69 -23.58 6.23
C VAL A 16 30.20 -22.14 6.28
N ALA A 17 30.16 -21.48 5.13
CA ALA A 17 29.42 -20.24 4.98
C ALA A 17 27.94 -20.59 5.17
N ALA A 18 27.41 -20.39 6.37
CA ALA A 18 25.98 -20.38 6.59
C ALA A 18 25.42 -19.23 5.74
N ALA A 19 24.92 -19.55 4.56
CA ALA A 19 24.12 -18.63 3.77
C ALA A 19 22.86 -18.33 4.60
N VAL A 20 22.89 -17.23 5.36
CA VAL A 20 21.69 -16.70 5.99
C VAL A 20 20.74 -16.41 4.84
N PRO A 21 19.50 -16.93 4.84
CA PRO A 21 18.53 -16.53 3.84
C PRO A 21 18.37 -15.02 3.95
N ALA A 22 18.84 -14.30 2.92
CA ALA A 22 18.54 -12.90 2.78
C ALA A 22 17.04 -12.81 2.54
N HIS A 23 16.28 -12.46 3.58
CA HIS A 23 14.87 -12.15 3.40
C HIS A 23 14.78 -10.91 2.51
N ALA A 24 14.25 -11.08 1.31
CA ALA A 24 14.01 -9.97 0.41
C ALA A 24 12.83 -9.16 0.93
N ASP A 25 13.03 -7.86 1.05
CA ASP A 25 11.91 -6.94 1.25
C ASP A 25 11.09 -6.87 -0.05
N TRP A 26 9.78 -6.69 0.11
CA TRP A 26 8.87 -6.51 -1.00
C TRP A 26 8.68 -5.02 -1.26
N TYR A 27 8.76 -4.61 -2.52
CA TYR A 27 8.54 -3.23 -2.93
C TYR A 27 7.39 -3.14 -3.90
N LEU A 28 6.56 -2.10 -3.74
CA LEU A 28 5.45 -1.85 -4.63
C LEU A 28 5.95 -1.46 -6.03
N ASP A 29 5.34 -2.06 -7.05
CA ASP A 29 5.51 -1.67 -8.44
C ASP A 29 4.40 -0.67 -8.81
N ASN A 30 4.73 0.63 -8.81
CA ASN A 30 3.76 1.71 -9.04
C ASN A 30 3.10 1.61 -10.42
N GLU A 31 3.85 1.25 -11.46
CA GLU A 31 3.34 1.20 -12.84
C GLU A 31 2.27 0.10 -13.00
N SER A 32 2.36 -0.95 -12.20
CA SER A 32 1.42 -2.07 -12.18
C SER A 32 0.36 -1.94 -11.07
N SER A 33 0.39 -0.86 -10.28
CA SER A 33 -0.49 -0.65 -9.13
C SER A 33 -1.47 0.48 -9.34
N ARG A 34 -2.56 0.47 -8.57
CA ARG A 34 -3.59 1.49 -8.58
C ARG A 34 -4.26 1.60 -7.21
N LEU A 35 -4.39 2.82 -6.75
CA LEU A 35 -5.27 3.18 -5.64
C LEU A 35 -6.30 4.20 -6.15
N SER A 36 -7.57 3.86 -5.98
CA SER A 36 -8.68 4.69 -6.46
C SER A 36 -9.72 4.91 -5.38
N PHE A 37 -10.41 6.04 -5.48
CA PHE A 37 -11.45 6.41 -4.54
C PHE A 37 -12.66 6.97 -5.29
N VAL A 38 -13.84 6.82 -4.68
CA VAL A 38 -15.11 7.22 -5.27
C VAL A 38 -15.72 8.36 -4.46
N THR A 39 -16.10 9.43 -5.14
CA THR A 39 -16.86 10.53 -4.51
C THR A 39 -18.25 10.59 -5.11
N THR A 40 -19.25 10.87 -4.28
CA THR A 40 -20.62 11.11 -4.74
C THR A 40 -20.97 12.58 -4.58
N LYS A 41 -21.45 13.23 -5.64
CA LYS A 41 -21.94 14.62 -5.63
C LYS A 41 -23.41 14.68 -5.99
N ASN A 42 -24.09 15.72 -5.46
CA ASN A 42 -25.51 15.94 -5.66
C ASN A 42 -26.35 14.66 -5.40
N THR A 43 -25.96 13.89 -4.38
CA THR A 43 -26.57 12.62 -3.95
C THR A 43 -26.55 11.45 -4.94
N GLU A 44 -26.42 11.67 -6.24
CA GLU A 44 -26.63 10.62 -7.26
C GLU A 44 -25.47 10.42 -8.25
N ILE A 45 -24.52 11.37 -8.33
CA ILE A 45 -23.45 11.32 -9.32
C ILE A 45 -22.17 10.79 -8.65
N ALA A 46 -21.82 9.54 -8.93
CA ALA A 46 -20.55 8.95 -8.52
C ALA A 46 -19.45 9.23 -9.55
N GLU A 47 -18.25 9.59 -9.06
CA GLU A 47 -17.06 9.79 -9.87
C GLU A 47 -15.88 9.04 -9.25
N VAL A 48 -15.09 8.39 -10.11
CA VAL A 48 -13.89 7.63 -9.69
C VAL A 48 -12.64 8.46 -9.95
N HIS A 49 -11.77 8.52 -8.95
CA HIS A 49 -10.50 9.21 -8.99
C HIS A 49 -9.38 8.26 -8.59
N ARG A 50 -8.13 8.70 -8.71
CA ARG A 50 -6.95 7.91 -8.32
C ARG A 50 -5.78 8.80 -7.93
N PHE A 51 -4.78 8.18 -7.32
CA PHE A 51 -3.44 8.74 -7.21
C PHE A 51 -2.53 8.08 -8.25
N LEU A 52 -1.56 8.84 -8.77
CA LEU A 52 -0.65 8.37 -9.82
C LEU A 52 0.69 7.88 -9.29
N VAL A 53 1.04 8.28 -8.07
CA VAL A 53 2.32 7.94 -7.45
C VAL A 53 2.07 7.31 -6.09
N LEU A 54 2.47 6.05 -6.00
CA LEU A 54 2.39 5.19 -4.83
C LEU A 54 3.78 4.61 -4.57
N HIS A 55 4.18 4.59 -3.30
CA HIS A 55 5.36 3.87 -2.84
C HIS A 55 4.92 2.83 -1.82
N GLY A 56 5.58 1.69 -1.78
CA GLY A 56 5.22 0.68 -0.81
C GLY A 56 6.34 -0.28 -0.52
N LYS A 57 6.35 -0.76 0.72
CA LYS A 57 7.32 -1.71 1.23
C LYS A 57 6.66 -2.69 2.19
N VAL A 58 7.03 -3.96 2.12
CA VAL A 58 6.78 -4.94 3.18
C VAL A 58 8.11 -5.56 3.58
N ASP A 59 8.49 -5.36 4.84
CA ASP A 59 9.75 -5.90 5.34
C ASP A 59 9.66 -7.41 5.65
N SER A 60 10.82 -8.03 5.93
CA SER A 60 10.89 -9.45 6.31
C SER A 60 10.09 -9.83 7.56
N LYS A 61 9.71 -8.86 8.40
CA LYS A 61 8.92 -9.05 9.62
C LYS A 61 7.42 -8.85 9.36
N GLY A 62 7.03 -8.52 8.13
CA GLY A 62 5.64 -8.26 7.74
C GLY A 62 5.15 -6.86 8.07
N ALA A 63 6.03 -5.92 8.44
CA ALA A 63 5.65 -4.52 8.56
C ALA A 63 5.44 -3.95 7.15
N ALA A 64 4.20 -3.63 6.83
CA ALA A 64 3.78 -3.11 5.54
C ALA A 64 3.51 -1.61 5.63
N GLN A 65 4.03 -0.86 4.66
CA GLN A 65 3.77 0.55 4.47
C GLN A 65 3.42 0.82 3.01
N LEU A 66 2.40 1.65 2.79
CA LEU A 66 2.00 2.20 1.50
C LEU A 66 1.88 3.71 1.68
N GLU A 67 2.67 4.45 0.94
CA GLU A 67 2.68 5.90 0.88
C GLU A 67 2.01 6.36 -0.41
N VAL A 68 1.15 7.35 -0.29
CA VAL A 68 0.41 7.95 -1.39
C VAL A 68 0.82 9.41 -1.50
N GLU A 69 1.48 9.79 -2.60
CA GLU A 69 1.79 11.21 -2.84
C GLU A 69 0.51 11.96 -3.23
N LEU A 70 0.05 12.86 -2.37
CA LEU A 70 -1.24 13.54 -2.54
C LEU A 70 -1.22 14.56 -3.69
N GLU A 71 -0.03 15.05 -4.07
CA GLU A 71 0.16 15.86 -5.27
C GLU A 71 -0.26 15.10 -6.55
N SER A 72 -0.13 13.77 -6.54
CA SER A 72 -0.42 12.90 -7.67
C SER A 72 -1.91 12.64 -7.90
N VAL A 73 -2.81 13.32 -7.18
CA VAL A 73 -4.25 13.17 -7.36
C VAL A 73 -4.68 13.44 -8.81
N ASN A 74 -5.48 12.53 -9.36
CA ASN A 74 -6.02 12.61 -10.70
C ASN A 74 -7.53 12.31 -10.71
N SER A 75 -8.31 13.35 -10.92
CA SER A 75 -9.75 13.29 -11.13
C SER A 75 -10.16 13.41 -12.60
N GLY A 76 -9.17 13.54 -13.50
CA GLY A 76 -9.38 13.81 -14.92
C GLY A 76 -9.74 15.27 -15.25
N ILE A 77 -9.83 16.16 -14.25
CA ILE A 77 -10.13 17.59 -14.43
C ILE A 77 -9.03 18.42 -13.74
N PRO A 78 -8.11 19.05 -14.48
CA PRO A 78 -6.95 19.74 -13.89
C PRO A 78 -7.28 20.78 -12.81
N LEU A 79 -8.33 21.58 -13.02
CA LEU A 79 -8.78 22.57 -12.04
C LEU A 79 -9.30 21.92 -10.76
N ARG A 80 -9.94 20.75 -10.85
CA ARG A 80 -10.38 19.99 -9.68
C ARG A 80 -9.18 19.41 -8.93
N ASP A 81 -8.21 18.86 -9.66
CA ASP A 81 -6.99 18.32 -9.07
C ASP A 81 -6.21 19.41 -8.31
N GLU A 82 -6.08 20.60 -8.89
CA GLU A 82 -5.47 21.76 -8.22
C GLU A 82 -6.21 22.14 -6.93
N ARG A 83 -7.54 22.19 -6.97
CA ARG A 83 -8.34 22.48 -5.77
C ARG A 83 -8.23 21.37 -4.72
N MET A 84 -8.20 20.10 -5.12
CA MET A 84 -7.98 18.99 -4.18
C MET A 84 -6.62 19.10 -3.50
N ARG A 85 -5.55 19.35 -4.25
CA ARG A 85 -4.21 19.56 -3.68
C ARG A 85 -4.18 20.72 -2.69
N ASN A 86 -4.74 21.85 -3.07
CA ASN A 86 -4.56 23.10 -2.31
C ASN A 86 -5.58 23.29 -1.18
N GLN A 87 -6.83 22.86 -1.37
CA GLN A 87 -7.96 23.20 -0.49
C GLN A 87 -8.52 22.01 0.28
N LEU A 88 -8.24 20.78 -0.16
CA LEU A 88 -8.68 19.56 0.52
C LEU A 88 -7.52 18.90 1.26
N PHE A 89 -6.46 18.54 0.55
CA PHE A 89 -5.32 17.81 1.12
C PHE A 89 -4.28 18.72 1.76
N GLU A 90 -4.27 20.00 1.38
CA GLU A 90 -3.30 20.98 1.87
C GLU A 90 -1.85 20.48 1.73
N ILE A 91 -1.48 20.04 0.52
CA ILE A 91 -0.26 19.24 0.26
C ILE A 91 1.06 19.92 0.66
N LYS A 92 1.06 21.23 0.87
CA LYS A 92 2.23 21.95 1.40
C LYS A 92 2.52 21.60 2.86
N THR A 93 1.48 21.22 3.60
CA THR A 93 1.54 20.80 5.01
C THR A 93 1.51 19.28 5.11
N PHE A 94 0.70 18.62 4.28
CA PHE A 94 0.51 17.17 4.29
C PHE A 94 0.76 16.60 2.88
N PRO A 95 2.03 16.37 2.48
CA PRO A 95 2.35 15.95 1.11
C PRO A 95 1.89 14.52 0.80
N GLU A 96 1.73 13.69 1.83
CA GLU A 96 1.47 12.26 1.71
C GLU A 96 0.33 11.79 2.61
N ALA A 97 -0.24 10.65 2.23
CA ALA A 97 -1.00 9.80 3.14
C ALA A 97 -0.26 8.48 3.32
N LEU A 98 -0.28 7.95 4.55
CA LEU A 98 0.43 6.73 4.92
C LEU A 98 -0.57 5.66 5.35
N ILE A 99 -0.45 4.47 4.79
CA ILE A 99 -1.17 3.28 5.19
C ILE A 99 -0.15 2.31 5.79
N SER A 100 -0.40 1.83 7.01
CA SER A 100 0.50 0.92 7.73
C SER A 100 -0.27 -0.29 8.23
N ALA A 101 0.34 -1.48 8.13
CA ALA A 101 -0.25 -2.72 8.63
C ALA A 101 0.83 -3.70 9.08
N GLN A 102 0.43 -4.69 9.87
CA GLN A 102 1.26 -5.83 10.25
C GLN A 102 0.68 -7.09 9.61
N ILE A 103 1.44 -7.70 8.70
CA ILE A 103 1.02 -8.85 7.91
C ILE A 103 1.66 -10.12 8.49
N ASN A 104 0.89 -11.20 8.61
CA ASN A 104 1.46 -12.52 8.78
C ASN A 104 1.89 -13.05 7.39
N LEU A 105 3.19 -13.01 7.11
CA LEU A 105 3.72 -13.39 5.80
C LEU A 105 3.70 -14.90 5.55
N GLN A 106 3.64 -15.74 6.58
CA GLN A 106 3.80 -17.18 6.40
C GLN A 106 2.75 -17.78 5.44
N PRO A 107 1.43 -17.55 5.62
CA PRO A 107 0.43 -18.11 4.72
C PRO A 107 0.52 -17.56 3.29
N ILE A 108 1.05 -16.33 3.12
CA ILE A 108 1.21 -15.67 1.83
C ILE A 108 2.41 -16.26 1.09
N ASN A 109 3.53 -16.47 1.79
CA ASN A 109 4.74 -17.06 1.23
C ASN A 109 4.55 -18.54 0.85
N ASP A 110 3.66 -19.24 1.53
CA ASP A 110 3.33 -20.65 1.27
C ASP A 110 2.43 -20.84 0.03
N LEU A 111 1.92 -19.76 -0.57
CA LEU A 111 1.11 -19.85 -1.79
C LEU A 111 1.95 -20.39 -2.95
N ALA A 112 1.40 -21.35 -3.70
CA ALA A 112 1.92 -21.68 -5.01
C ALA A 112 1.61 -20.53 -6.01
N PRO A 113 2.42 -20.33 -7.07
CA PRO A 113 2.04 -19.42 -8.15
C PRO A 113 0.63 -19.72 -8.69
N GLY A 114 -0.20 -18.68 -8.81
CA GLY A 114 -1.61 -18.76 -9.18
C GLY A 114 -2.57 -19.06 -8.03
N ALA A 115 -2.08 -19.44 -6.84
CA ALA A 115 -2.91 -19.62 -5.66
C ALA A 115 -3.24 -18.26 -5.00
N GLN A 116 -4.38 -18.23 -4.33
CA GLN A 116 -4.93 -17.03 -3.70
C GLN A 116 -5.32 -17.29 -2.24
N LEU A 117 -5.23 -16.25 -1.42
CA LEU A 117 -5.61 -16.24 -0.02
C LEU A 117 -6.44 -14.99 0.28
N GLU A 118 -7.63 -15.20 0.83
CA GLU A 118 -8.42 -14.12 1.43
C GLU A 118 -7.92 -13.85 2.85
N LEU A 119 -7.75 -12.58 3.19
CA LEU A 119 -7.35 -12.15 4.51
C LEU A 119 -8.06 -10.87 4.92
N ARG A 120 -8.39 -10.80 6.21
CA ARG A 120 -8.84 -9.57 6.85
C ARG A 120 -7.65 -8.93 7.56
N LEU A 121 -7.27 -7.73 7.13
CA LEU A 121 -6.07 -7.04 7.59
C LEU A 121 -6.44 -5.76 8.35
N PRO A 122 -6.22 -5.71 9.69
CA PRO A 122 -6.22 -4.46 10.42
C PRO A 122 -5.11 -3.55 9.89
N LEU A 123 -5.45 -2.30 9.60
CA LEU A 123 -4.52 -1.30 9.09
C LEU A 123 -4.82 0.07 9.69
N SER A 124 -3.81 0.94 9.69
CA SER A 124 -3.92 2.34 10.06
C SER A 124 -3.75 3.21 8.81
N VAL A 125 -4.61 4.20 8.65
CA VAL A 125 -4.50 5.24 7.63
C VAL A 125 -4.19 6.55 8.34
N THR A 126 -3.08 7.17 7.98
CA THR A 126 -2.72 8.53 8.36
C THR A 126 -2.92 9.44 7.16
N LEU A 127 -3.82 10.41 7.29
CA LEU A 127 -4.16 11.38 6.26
C LEU A 127 -4.46 12.71 6.94
N HIS A 128 -3.92 13.81 6.41
CA HIS A 128 -4.17 15.16 6.93
C HIS A 128 -3.85 15.29 8.44
N GLY A 129 -2.75 14.64 8.86
CA GLY A 129 -2.28 14.63 10.25
C GLY A 129 -3.13 13.83 11.24
N LYS A 130 -4.17 13.13 10.78
CA LYS A 130 -5.01 12.25 11.62
C LYS A 130 -4.78 10.79 11.26
N THR A 131 -4.89 9.92 12.25
CA THR A 131 -4.75 8.48 12.07
C THR A 131 -6.03 7.78 12.49
N GLN A 132 -6.51 6.89 11.61
CA GLN A 132 -7.68 6.05 11.85
C GLN A 132 -7.37 4.60 11.54
N THR A 133 -8.02 3.68 12.24
CA THR A 133 -7.85 2.23 12.03
C THR A 133 -9.03 1.66 11.26
N TYR A 134 -8.73 0.82 10.27
CA TYR A 134 -9.72 0.10 9.48
C TYR A 134 -9.40 -1.39 9.46
N SER A 135 -10.37 -2.18 8.99
CA SER A 135 -10.21 -3.59 8.72
C SER A 135 -10.51 -3.80 7.24
N ALA A 136 -9.49 -4.13 6.45
CA ALA A 136 -9.63 -4.33 5.01
C ALA A 136 -9.80 -5.82 4.68
N GLU A 137 -10.74 -6.13 3.81
CA GLU A 137 -10.87 -7.47 3.22
C GLU A 137 -10.09 -7.52 1.92
N LEU A 138 -9.07 -8.38 1.90
CA LEU A 138 -8.07 -8.43 0.84
C LEU A 138 -8.00 -9.82 0.24
N LEU A 139 -7.68 -9.88 -1.06
CA LEU A 139 -7.28 -11.10 -1.75
C LEU A 139 -5.82 -10.96 -2.17
N ALA A 140 -4.95 -11.78 -1.59
CA ALA A 140 -3.55 -11.90 -1.96
C ALA A 140 -3.38 -13.06 -2.95
N THR A 141 -2.76 -12.81 -4.10
CA THR A 141 -2.48 -13.82 -5.13
C THR A 141 -1.01 -13.84 -5.43
N ARG A 142 -0.38 -15.02 -5.42
CA ARG A 142 1.01 -15.17 -5.85
C ARG A 142 1.05 -15.21 -7.37
N LEU A 143 1.72 -14.25 -8.00
CA LEU A 143 1.81 -14.19 -9.45
C LEU A 143 2.93 -15.09 -9.97
N ASP A 144 4.07 -15.06 -9.28
CA ASP A 144 5.25 -15.89 -9.55
C ASP A 144 6.15 -15.91 -8.30
N ASP A 145 7.40 -16.38 -8.44
CA ASP A 145 8.34 -16.52 -7.34
C ASP A 145 8.73 -15.21 -6.65
N ARG A 146 8.57 -14.08 -7.33
CA ARG A 146 9.02 -12.78 -6.84
C ARG A 146 7.93 -11.73 -6.88
N ARG A 147 6.67 -12.07 -7.19
CA ARG A 147 5.58 -11.11 -7.29
C ARG A 147 4.30 -11.57 -6.63
N PHE A 148 3.66 -10.64 -5.92
CA PHE A 148 2.32 -10.78 -5.37
C PHE A 148 1.41 -9.67 -5.87
N GLN A 149 0.14 -10.02 -6.06
CA GLN A 149 -0.96 -9.07 -6.21
C GLN A 149 -1.77 -9.06 -4.92
N VAL A 150 -2.15 -7.87 -4.46
CA VAL A 150 -3.10 -7.67 -3.37
C VAL A 150 -4.21 -6.76 -3.88
N VAL A 151 -5.45 -7.21 -3.75
CA VAL A 151 -6.63 -6.40 -4.11
C VAL A 151 -7.57 -6.26 -2.93
N THR A 152 -8.30 -5.15 -2.87
CA THR A 152 -9.45 -5.02 -1.97
C THR A 152 -10.63 -5.83 -2.53
N LEU A 153 -11.15 -6.78 -1.76
CA LEU A 153 -12.39 -7.50 -2.09
C LEU A 153 -13.62 -6.59 -1.89
N GLU A 154 -13.58 -5.80 -0.83
CA GLU A 154 -14.54 -4.74 -0.54
C GLU A 154 -13.79 -3.41 -0.37
N PRO A 155 -14.35 -2.27 -0.84
CA PRO A 155 -13.70 -0.99 -0.65
C PRO A 155 -13.69 -0.60 0.83
N VAL A 156 -12.57 -0.06 1.29
CA VAL A 156 -12.50 0.56 2.62
C VAL A 156 -13.19 1.91 2.54
N VAL A 157 -14.24 2.11 3.32
CA VAL A 157 -15.00 3.38 3.32
C VAL A 157 -14.41 4.32 4.36
N LEU A 158 -13.77 5.38 3.89
CA LEU A 158 -13.25 6.46 4.73
C LEU A 158 -14.34 7.51 4.95
N HIS A 159 -14.32 8.16 6.12
CA HIS A 159 -15.14 9.34 6.37
C HIS A 159 -14.26 10.59 6.41
N ALA A 160 -14.60 11.62 5.62
CA ALA A 160 -13.80 12.84 5.54
C ALA A 160 -13.67 13.56 6.89
N GLU A 161 -14.65 13.44 7.78
CA GLU A 161 -14.61 14.02 9.12
C GLU A 161 -13.52 13.41 10.00
N ASP A 162 -13.22 12.12 9.84
CA ASP A 162 -12.22 11.42 10.66
C ASP A 162 -10.79 11.97 10.43
N PHE A 163 -10.60 12.69 9.33
CA PHE A 163 -9.35 13.29 8.89
C PHE A 163 -9.39 14.82 8.84
N ASP A 164 -10.37 15.47 9.46
CA ASP A 164 -10.57 16.92 9.39
C ASP A 164 -10.69 17.48 7.96
N LEU A 165 -11.13 16.66 6.99
CA LEU A 165 -11.26 17.05 5.57
C LEU A 165 -12.62 17.66 5.21
N ALA A 166 -13.62 17.56 6.10
CA ALA A 166 -14.96 18.09 5.86
C ALA A 166 -15.00 19.59 5.47
N PRO A 167 -14.20 20.49 6.10
CA PRO A 167 -14.11 21.88 5.66
C PRO A 167 -13.60 22.01 4.22
N GLY A 168 -12.56 21.26 3.83
CA GLY A 168 -12.03 21.23 2.48
C GLY A 168 -13.08 20.76 1.46
N VAL A 169 -13.83 19.70 1.79
CA VAL A 169 -14.96 19.22 0.96
C VAL A 169 -16.02 20.30 0.79
N ALA A 170 -16.35 21.06 1.84
CA ALA A 170 -17.30 22.16 1.76
C ALA A 170 -16.82 23.30 0.84
N VAL A 171 -15.51 23.61 0.84
CA VAL A 171 -14.88 24.56 -0.08
C VAL A 171 -15.01 24.06 -1.53
N LEU A 172 -14.65 22.80 -1.79
CA LEU A 172 -14.76 22.20 -3.13
C LEU A 172 -16.20 22.24 -3.65
N ARG A 173 -17.17 21.86 -2.80
CA ARG A 173 -18.60 21.89 -3.10
C ARG A 173 -19.04 23.29 -3.53
N LYS A 174 -18.70 24.33 -2.74
CA LYS A 174 -19.07 25.72 -3.01
C LYS A 174 -18.41 26.21 -4.31
N ALA A 175 -17.12 25.92 -4.50
CA ALA A 175 -16.36 26.34 -5.68
C ALA A 175 -16.84 25.68 -6.99
N ALA A 176 -17.55 24.56 -6.89
CA ALA A 176 -18.15 23.85 -8.03
C ALA A 176 -19.67 24.08 -8.16
N GLY A 177 -20.29 24.90 -7.29
CA GLY A 177 -21.74 25.16 -7.33
C GLY A 177 -22.60 23.93 -7.04
N LEU A 178 -22.08 22.96 -6.30
CA LEU A 178 -22.75 21.69 -6.02
C LEU A 178 -23.70 21.80 -4.83
N LYS A 179 -24.80 21.04 -4.86
CA LYS A 179 -25.74 20.96 -3.74
C LYS A 179 -25.10 20.23 -2.56
N SER A 180 -24.47 19.08 -2.84
CA SER A 180 -23.83 18.21 -1.84
C SER A 180 -22.62 17.48 -2.42
N ILE A 181 -21.70 17.10 -1.54
CA ILE A 181 -20.66 16.08 -1.75
C ILE A 181 -20.73 15.16 -0.53
N SER A 182 -20.79 13.84 -0.74
CA SER A 182 -20.76 12.84 0.33
C SER A 182 -19.45 12.90 1.10
N LEU A 183 -19.51 12.75 2.42
CA LEU A 183 -18.32 12.63 3.28
C LEU A 183 -17.82 11.19 3.39
N SER A 184 -18.65 10.20 3.01
CA SER A 184 -18.23 8.81 2.89
C SER A 184 -17.60 8.57 1.52
N VAL A 185 -16.37 8.05 1.52
CA VAL A 185 -15.51 7.87 0.34
C VAL A 185 -15.01 6.42 0.31
N PRO A 186 -15.57 5.56 -0.56
CA PRO A 186 -15.04 4.23 -0.80
C PRO A 186 -13.66 4.30 -1.47
N VAL A 187 -12.70 3.55 -0.94
CA VAL A 187 -11.33 3.42 -1.46
C VAL A 187 -11.06 1.97 -1.80
N GLY A 188 -10.57 1.73 -3.02
CA GLY A 188 -10.19 0.40 -3.51
C GLY A 188 -8.78 0.41 -4.09
N ALA A 189 -8.12 -0.74 -4.04
CA ALA A 189 -6.75 -0.87 -4.48
C ALA A 189 -6.49 -2.17 -5.24
N VAL A 190 -5.58 -2.09 -6.20
CA VAL A 190 -4.89 -3.22 -6.84
C VAL A 190 -3.41 -2.92 -6.72
N LEU A 191 -2.69 -3.69 -5.91
CA LEU A 191 -1.30 -3.42 -5.57
C LEU A 191 -0.44 -4.61 -6.02
N ILE A 192 0.65 -4.32 -6.72
CA ILE A 192 1.64 -5.32 -7.11
C ILE A 192 2.90 -5.09 -6.30
N PHE A 193 3.38 -6.12 -5.63
CA PHE A 193 4.63 -6.11 -4.88
C PHE A 193 5.63 -7.06 -5.51
N THR A 194 6.88 -6.63 -5.63
CA THR A 194 8.00 -7.41 -6.15
C THR A 194 9.09 -7.54 -5.09
N ALA A 195 9.54 -8.76 -4.81
CA ALA A 195 10.72 -9.01 -3.98
C ALA A 195 11.97 -8.53 -4.73
N ARG A 196 12.71 -7.58 -4.18
CA ARG A 196 13.93 -7.02 -4.81
C ARG A 196 15.11 -7.04 -3.86
#